data_AF-A0A386H2E0-F1
#
_entry.id   AF-A0A386H2E0-F1
#
_cell.length_a   1.000
_cell.length_b   1.000
_cell.length_c   1.000
_cell.angle_alpha   90.00
_cell.angle_beta   90.00
_cell.angle_gamma   90.00
#
_symmetry.space_group_name_H-M   'P 1'
#
loop_
_entity.id
_entity.type
_entity.pdbx_description
1 polymer ?
#
loop_
_entity_poly.entity_id
_entity_poly.type
_entity_poly.pdbx_seq_one_letter_code
_entity_poly.pdbx_strand_id
1 'polypeptide(L)'
;MLKEKIFSMINELCDSTQKIIFQKHKITSEFLEMYIVITKLPSVNIPRFRVYKGLQYESSISVEYFTIEEDMFEAMVGKVEYND
;
A
#
# COMPACT_ATOMS: atom_id res chain seq x y z
N MET A 1 2.05 -7.40 -14.41
CA MET A 1 2.59 -6.04 -14.64
C MET A 1 2.42 -5.09 -13.45
N LEU A 2 1.20 -4.65 -13.06
CA LEU A 2 1.06 -3.68 -11.96
C LEU A 2 1.57 -4.21 -10.61
N LYS A 3 1.10 -5.40 -10.22
CA LYS A 3 1.57 -6.10 -9.00
C LYS A 3 3.10 -6.21 -8.96
N GLU A 4 3.73 -6.62 -10.06
CA GLU A 4 5.19 -6.79 -10.11
C GLU A 4 5.93 -5.47 -9.89
N LYS A 5 5.44 -4.35 -10.45
CA LYS A 5 6.06 -3.03 -10.20
C LYS A 5 5.92 -2.59 -8.75
N ILE A 6 4.77 -2.84 -8.12
CA ILE A 6 4.58 -2.63 -6.69
C ILE A 6 5.61 -3.41 -5.88
N PHE A 7 5.75 -4.72 -6.16
CA PHE A 7 6.68 -5.57 -5.42
C PHE A 7 8.16 -5.24 -5.72
N SER A 8 8.50 -4.75 -6.92
CA SER A 8 9.84 -4.22 -7.21
C SER A 8 10.16 -3.04 -6.28
N MET A 9 9.26 -2.05 -6.23
CA MET A 9 9.46 -0.89 -5.35
C MET A 9 9.46 -1.25 -3.87
N ILE A 10 8.64 -2.23 -3.45
CA ILE A 10 8.69 -2.77 -2.08
C ILE A 10 10.08 -3.36 -1.83
N ASN A 11 10.57 -4.24 -2.70
CA ASN A 11 11.87 -4.88 -2.53
C ASN A 11 13.05 -3.89 -2.57
N GLU A 12 12.93 -2.80 -3.33
CA GLU A 12 13.94 -1.73 -3.39
C GLU A 12 13.98 -0.88 -2.11
N LEU A 13 12.84 -0.74 -1.41
CA LEU A 13 12.69 0.18 -0.27
C LEU A 13 12.48 -0.52 1.09
N CYS A 14 12.26 -1.84 1.08
CA CYS A 14 12.03 -2.66 2.26
C CYS A 14 13.25 -3.51 2.59
N ASP A 15 13.68 -3.43 3.84
CA ASP A 15 14.50 -4.47 4.43
C ASP A 15 13.64 -5.69 4.80
N SER A 16 14.26 -6.86 4.96
CA SER A 16 13.62 -8.14 5.30
C SER A 16 12.81 -8.14 6.60
N THR A 17 12.90 -7.07 7.39
CA THR A 17 12.21 -6.88 8.67
C THR A 17 10.84 -6.21 8.52
N GLN A 18 10.52 -5.66 7.34
CA GLN A 18 9.24 -5.00 7.09
C GLN A 18 8.14 -6.02 6.82
N LYS A 19 7.03 -5.92 7.57
CA LYS A 19 5.89 -6.84 7.44
C LYS A 19 4.77 -6.19 6.64
N ILE A 20 4.27 -6.88 5.61
CA ILE A 20 3.01 -6.51 4.95
C ILE A 20 1.86 -6.75 5.93
N ILE A 21 1.08 -5.70 6.21
CA ILE A 21 -0.06 -5.76 7.13
C ILE A 21 -1.40 -5.63 6.39
N PHE A 22 -1.38 -5.12 5.17
CA PHE A 22 -2.57 -5.00 4.33
C PHE A 22 -2.18 -5.09 2.86
N GLN A 23 -3.04 -5.72 2.08
CA GLN A 23 -2.92 -5.81 0.64
C GLN A 23 -4.32 -5.83 0.03
N LYS A 24 -4.56 -4.95 -0.95
CA LYS A 24 -5.79 -4.93 -1.72
C LYS A 24 -5.49 -4.71 -3.19
N HIS A 25 -6.10 -5.56 -4.00
CA HIS A 25 -6.09 -5.45 -5.45
C HIS A 25 -7.53 -5.25 -5.91
N LYS A 26 -7.79 -4.20 -6.66
CA LYS A 26 -9.12 -3.87 -7.17
C LYS A 26 -9.03 -3.51 -8.65
N ILE A 27 -9.78 -4.24 -9.46
CA ILE A 27 -10.06 -3.89 -10.86
C ILE A 27 -11.42 -3.21 -10.87
N THR A 28 -11.47 -1.95 -11.29
CA THR A 28 -12.71 -1.15 -11.27
C THR A 28 -13.36 -1.09 -12.65
N SER A 29 -12.56 -1.16 -13.71
CA SER A 29 -12.99 -1.32 -15.10
C SER A 29 -11.89 -2.03 -15.89
N GLU A 30 -12.16 -2.36 -17.14
CA GLU A 30 -11.16 -2.95 -18.06
C GLU A 30 -9.93 -2.05 -18.28
N PHE A 31 -10.05 -0.74 -18.00
CA PHE A 31 -8.98 0.23 -18.14
C PHE A 31 -8.40 0.70 -16.81
N LEU A 32 -8.93 0.28 -15.66
CA LEU A 32 -8.52 0.81 -14.35
C LEU A 32 -8.29 -0.31 -13.33
N GLU A 33 -7.02 -0.53 -13.01
CA GLU A 33 -6.55 -1.43 -11.96
C GLU A 33 -5.83 -0.64 -10.87
N MET A 34 -6.10 -0.99 -9.61
CA MET A 34 -5.46 -0.38 -8.45
C MET A 34 -4.92 -1.47 -7.52
N TYR A 35 -3.69 -1.28 -7.07
CA TYR A 35 -3.03 -2.18 -6.14
C TYR A 35 -2.47 -1.39 -4.96
N ILE A 36 -2.88 -1.74 -3.75
CA ILE A 36 -2.42 -1.08 -2.52
C ILE A 36 -1.78 -2.12 -1.62
N VAL A 37 -0.59 -1.83 -1.13
CA VAL A 37 0.09 -2.61 -0.08
C VAL A 37 0.47 -1.67 1.05
N ILE A 38 0.25 -2.08 2.29
CA ILE A 38 0.72 -1.35 3.47
C ILE A 38 1.72 -2.24 4.20
N THR A 39 2.91 -1.72 4.46
CA THR A 39 3.92 -2.35 5.31
C THR A 39 4.06 -1.60 6.63
N LYS A 40 4.36 -2.33 7.70
CA LYS A 40 4.82 -1.77 8.96
C LYS A 40 6.33 -1.64 8.92
N LEU A 41 6.84 -0.43 9.12
CA LEU A 41 8.28 -0.14 9.18
C LEU A 41 8.83 -0.52 10.57
N PRO A 42 10.05 -1.07 10.65
CA PRO A 42 10.75 -1.22 11.93
C PRO A 42 11.04 0.17 12.49
N SER A 43 10.40 0.53 13.59
CA SER A 43 10.62 1.78 14.30
C SER A 43 10.66 1.50 15.79
N VAL A 44 11.63 2.10 16.48
CA VAL A 44 11.92 1.81 17.89
C VAL A 44 10.92 2.49 18.83
N ASN A 45 10.37 3.64 18.45
CA ASN A 45 9.59 4.49 19.37
C ASN A 45 8.17 4.81 18.89
N ILE A 46 7.97 4.99 17.58
CA ILE A 46 6.66 5.34 17.00
C ILE A 46 6.44 4.47 15.77
N PRO A 47 5.44 3.58 15.76
CA PRO A 47 5.08 2.79 14.58
C PRO A 47 4.85 3.69 13.36
N ARG A 48 5.55 3.38 12.27
CA ARG A 48 5.37 4.03 10.98
C ARG A 48 4.91 3.00 9.98
N PHE A 49 4.06 3.44 9.06
CA PHE A 49 3.52 2.59 8.02
C PHE A 49 3.88 3.18 6.67
N ARG A 50 4.18 2.34 5.70
CA ARG A 50 4.40 2.77 4.32
C ARG A 50 3.29 2.21 3.45
N VAL A 51 2.62 3.11 2.75
CA VAL A 51 1.59 2.78 1.78
C VAL A 51 2.23 2.82 0.41
N TYR A 52 2.16 1.69 -0.30
CA TYR A 52 2.52 1.55 -1.69
C TYR A 52 1.24 1.52 -2.50
N LYS A 53 1.14 2.40 -3.49
CA LYS A 53 -0.04 2.53 -4.34
C LYS A 53 0.37 2.43 -5.80
N GLY A 54 -0.29 1.52 -6.49
CA GLY A 54 -0.14 1.28 -7.91
C GLY A 54 -1.46 1.58 -8.59
N LEU A 55 -1.38 2.32 -9.69
CA LEU A 55 -2.51 2.62 -10.56
C LEU A 55 -2.12 2.26 -11.98
N GLN A 56 -2.91 1.41 -12.61
CA GLN A 56 -2.83 1.20 -14.05
C GLN A 56 -4.07 1.81 -14.69
N TYR A 57 -3.84 2.74 -15.62
CA TYR A 57 -4.86 3.29 -16.50
C TYR A 57 -4.48 2.96 -17.94
N GLU A 58 -5.33 2.18 -18.62
CA GLU A 58 -5.02 1.58 -19.93
C GLU A 58 -3.66 0.86 -19.91
N SER A 59 -2.71 1.27 -20.76
CA SER A 59 -1.33 0.76 -20.83
C SER A 59 -0.34 1.52 -19.94
N SER A 60 -0.78 2.56 -19.25
CA SER A 60 0.08 3.39 -18.38
C SER A 60 0.04 2.90 -16.94
N ILE A 61 1.23 2.67 -16.36
CA ILE A 61 1.37 2.26 -14.96
C ILE A 61 2.09 3.37 -14.19
N SER A 62 1.44 3.85 -13.12
CA SER A 62 2.03 4.70 -12.10
C SER A 62 2.14 3.94 -10.79
N VAL A 63 3.27 4.10 -10.10
CA VAL A 63 3.47 3.52 -8.78
C VAL A 63 4.13 4.56 -7.88
N GLU A 64 3.55 4.75 -6.70
CA GLU A 64 3.98 5.75 -5.73
C GLU A 64 3.98 5.15 -4.32
N TYR A 65 4.70 5.80 -3.41
CA TYR A 65 4.65 5.45 -2.00
C TYR A 65 4.63 6.70 -1.13
N PHE A 66 4.07 6.56 0.06
CA PHE A 66 4.14 7.57 1.11
C PHE A 66 4.18 6.88 2.48
N THR A 67 4.69 7.60 3.47
CA THR A 67 4.77 7.11 4.85
C THR A 67 3.75 7.87 5.70
N ILE A 68 3.07 7.13 6.56
CA ILE A 68 2.10 7.65 7.53
C ILE A 68 2.51 7.23 8.94
N GLU A 69 2.14 8.04 9.91
CA GLU A 69 2.30 7.75 11.34
C GLU A 69 1.13 6.90 11.86
N GLU A 70 1.25 6.43 13.09
CA GLU A 70 0.28 5.50 13.70
C GLU A 70 -1.11 6.09 13.86
N ASP A 71 -1.21 7.33 14.31
CA ASP A 71 -2.47 8.05 14.47
C ASP A 71 -3.25 8.19 13.15
N MET A 72 -2.55 8.47 12.05
CA MET A 72 -3.14 8.52 10.72
C MET A 72 -3.64 7.14 10.27
N PHE A 73 -2.85 6.09 10.53
CA PHE A 73 -3.27 4.72 10.22
C PHE A 73 -4.51 4.32 11.02
N GLU A 74 -4.53 4.61 12.32
CA GLU A 74 -5.69 4.37 13.19
C GLU A 74 -6.92 5.14 12.71
N ALA A 75 -6.78 6.42 12.35
CA ALA A 75 -7.88 7.21 11.81
C ALA A 75 -8.44 6.66 10.49
N MET A 76 -7.59 6.07 9.65
CA MET A 76 -8.00 5.43 8.40
C MET A 76 -8.75 4.12 8.63
N VAL A 77 -8.32 3.30 9.61
CA VAL A 77 -8.95 2.02 9.94
C VAL A 77 -10.23 2.22 10.76
N GLY A 78 -10.23 3.16 11.69
CA GLY A 78 -11.36 3.43 12.61
C GLY A 78 -12.60 4.04 11.95
N LYS A 79 -12.53 4.46 10.68
CA LYS A 79 -13.68 4.95 9.90
C LYS A 79 -14.24 3.92 8.91
N VAL A 80 -13.73 2.69 8.90
CA VAL A 80 -14.30 1.62 8.08
C VAL A 80 -15.46 0.99 8.86
N GLU A 81 -16.66 1.54 8.68
CA GLU A 81 -17.89 0.80 8.99
C GLU A 81 -17.93 -0.45 8.09
N TYR A 82 -17.77 -1.62 8.70
CA TYR A 82 -18.10 -2.88 8.04
C TYR A 82 -19.62 -2.92 7.96
N ASN A 83 -20.17 -2.66 6.77
CA ASN A 83 -21.53 -3.10 6.48
C ASN A 83 -21.46 -4.61 6.29
N ASP A 84 -22.05 -5.33 7.24
CA ASP A 84 -22.33 -6.78 7.20
C ASP A 84 -23.04 -7.22 5.92
#